data_AF-A0A812M3H0-F1
#
_entry.id   AF-A0A812M3H0-F1
#
_cell.length_a   1.000
_cell.length_b   1.000
_cell.length_c   1.000
_cell.angle_alpha   90.00
_cell.angle_beta   90.00
_cell.angle_gamma   90.00
#
_symmetry.space_group_name_H-M   'P 1'
#
loop_
_entity.id
_entity.type
_entity.pdbx_description
1 polymer ?
#
loop_
_entity_poly.entity_id
_entity_poly.type
_entity_poly.pdbx_seq_one_letter_code
_entity_poly.pdbx_strand_id
1 'polypeptide(L)'
;MAKPPVMDIWLALQRMSYPDKDAVWKHMKVVGHKRERRFPGYSFLPRGGLSSPYVRFLTDADLIFNTTSSGNVDPEDFHALHQLAVELFRGEANLHSARIVSDGEELFDEDILSAADMAQVFTFVRQGCDVATLTGSYRLPSGWHVPVDLTLQRGDKDMSKATRLDRILLNIEDLNFAKVVSRVRRILKPAGKARLSDAWNRQGGALRFLVTQLGLASRMPLQEQQPYLSFLQLRPGFTPEAWKHAAEIEMQHRALDVIDECRGVLSNAFADRAGEIWDALESKSQIFLSTAGGSQLEGLSLDELYFERYDTKGREDKGSGTGKGTDGRHPMDSRGAPSRGSGKTGDRHGGKGRSHGKDGAGGCPARVNAVPAKGYGKKGNGHAGKKGKL
;
A
#
# COMPACT_ATOMS: atom_id res chain seq x y z
N MET A 1 26.80 21.47 8.56
CA MET A 1 25.71 21.48 9.55
C MET A 1 25.90 20.31 10.50
N ALA A 2 25.57 20.44 11.78
CA ALA A 2 25.62 19.32 12.73
C ALA A 2 24.63 18.23 12.29
N LYS A 3 25.01 16.95 12.45
CA LYS A 3 24.10 15.82 12.23
C LYS A 3 23.27 15.58 13.50
N PRO A 4 21.97 15.25 13.39
CA PRO A 4 21.19 14.88 14.55
C PRO A 4 21.76 13.63 15.23
N PRO A 5 21.82 13.57 16.57
CA PRO A 5 22.26 12.37 17.27
C PRO A 5 21.27 11.23 17.05
N VAL A 6 21.74 10.06 16.61
CA VAL A 6 20.88 8.87 16.43
C VAL A 6 20.22 8.44 17.74
N MET A 7 20.87 8.67 18.89
CA MET A 7 20.25 8.43 20.21
C MET A 7 18.93 9.21 20.39
N ASP A 8 18.82 10.42 19.82
CA ASP A 8 17.58 11.21 19.93
C ASP A 8 16.46 10.62 19.10
N ILE A 9 16.79 10.00 17.97
CA ILE A 9 15.82 9.27 17.14
C ILE A 9 15.21 8.16 17.98
N TRP A 10 16.05 7.37 18.66
CA TRP A 10 15.59 6.28 19.51
C TRP A 10 14.73 6.76 20.69
N LEU A 11 15.15 7.82 21.37
CA LEU A 11 14.35 8.43 22.45
C LEU A 11 13.01 8.98 21.94
N ALA A 12 12.98 9.58 20.74
CA ALA A 12 11.76 10.07 20.14
C ALA A 12 10.80 8.91 19.81
N LEU A 13 11.29 7.83 19.19
CA LEU A 13 10.48 6.65 18.87
C LEU A 13 9.83 6.04 20.13
N GLN A 14 10.53 5.99 21.26
CA GLN A 14 9.97 5.48 22.52
C GLN A 14 8.87 6.37 23.10
N ARG A 15 9.00 7.70 22.95
CA ARG A 15 8.11 8.69 23.56
C ARG A 15 6.91 9.04 22.68
N MET A 16 7.03 8.80 21.38
CA MET A 16 6.02 9.15 20.40
C MET A 16 4.73 8.36 20.59
N SER A 17 3.60 9.06 20.58
CA SER A 17 2.27 8.44 20.61
C SER A 17 1.82 8.07 19.19
N TYR A 18 2.07 6.83 18.77
CA TYR A 18 1.70 6.35 17.43
C TYR A 18 0.19 6.41 17.18
N PRO A 19 -0.26 6.69 15.94
CA PRO A 19 -1.67 6.60 15.60
C PRO A 19 -2.16 5.16 15.76
N ASP A 20 -3.39 5.00 16.27
CA ASP A 20 -4.06 3.69 16.31
C ASP A 20 -4.34 3.23 14.88
N LYS A 21 -3.57 2.25 14.42
CA LYS A 21 -3.64 1.70 13.06
C LYS A 21 -5.05 1.18 12.73
N ASP A 22 -5.71 0.52 13.67
CA ASP A 22 -7.03 -0.07 13.42
C ASP A 22 -8.12 1.00 13.34
N ALA A 23 -8.02 2.04 14.17
CA ALA A 23 -8.89 3.20 14.07
C ALA A 23 -8.71 3.94 12.73
N VAL A 24 -7.45 4.15 12.32
CA VAL A 24 -7.13 4.77 11.02
C VAL A 24 -7.63 3.90 9.87
N TRP A 25 -7.48 2.57 9.95
CA TRP A 25 -8.00 1.66 8.95
C TRP A 25 -9.52 1.72 8.80
N LYS A 26 -10.25 1.67 9.93
CA LYS A 26 -11.72 1.80 9.94
C LYS A 26 -12.15 3.13 9.31
N HIS A 27 -11.48 4.22 9.66
CA HIS A 27 -11.72 5.53 9.07
C HIS A 27 -11.51 5.53 7.55
N MET A 28 -10.36 5.04 7.08
CA MET A 28 -10.03 5.03 5.65
C MET A 28 -10.98 4.13 4.84
N LYS A 29 -11.45 3.01 5.40
CA LYS A 29 -12.50 2.21 4.76
C LYS A 29 -13.80 2.98 4.56
N VAL A 30 -14.24 3.73 5.56
CA VAL A 30 -15.45 4.58 5.45
C VAL A 30 -15.25 5.65 4.38
N VAL A 31 -14.07 6.26 4.33
CA VAL A 31 -13.71 7.22 3.28
C VAL A 31 -13.79 6.55 1.91
N GLY A 32 -13.14 5.40 1.71
CA GLY A 32 -13.14 4.67 0.43
C GLY A 32 -14.55 4.34 -0.07
N HIS A 33 -15.37 3.69 0.75
CA HIS A 33 -16.76 3.33 0.37
C HIS A 33 -17.63 4.57 0.08
N LYS A 34 -17.47 5.66 0.83
CA LYS A 34 -18.23 6.90 0.58
C LYS A 34 -17.88 7.54 -0.77
N ARG A 35 -16.64 7.33 -1.26
CA ARG A 35 -16.13 7.96 -2.49
C ARG A 35 -16.24 7.07 -3.72
N GLU A 36 -16.42 5.76 -3.56
CA GLU A 36 -16.64 4.79 -4.64
C GLU A 36 -17.68 5.26 -5.67
N ARG A 37 -18.78 5.85 -5.21
CA ARG A 37 -19.85 6.40 -6.08
C ARG A 37 -19.40 7.49 -7.08
N ARG A 38 -18.19 8.05 -6.93
CA ARG A 38 -17.62 9.03 -7.88
C ARG A 38 -17.04 8.39 -9.13
N PHE A 39 -16.83 7.08 -9.11
CA PHE A 39 -16.15 6.34 -10.17
C PHE A 39 -17.07 5.23 -10.68
N PRO A 40 -18.00 5.53 -11.61
CA PRO A 40 -18.92 4.53 -12.16
C PRO A 40 -18.16 3.33 -12.75
N GLY A 41 -18.54 2.11 -12.33
CA GLY A 41 -17.91 0.88 -12.81
C GLY A 41 -16.63 0.46 -12.08
N TYR A 42 -16.16 1.25 -11.11
CA TYR A 42 -15.10 0.85 -10.18
C TYR A 42 -15.68 0.42 -8.85
N SER A 43 -14.97 -0.46 -8.17
CA SER A 43 -15.24 -0.84 -6.79
C SER A 43 -14.06 -0.53 -5.89
N PHE A 44 -14.36 -0.03 -4.69
CA PHE A 44 -13.32 0.20 -3.69
C PHE A 44 -12.78 -1.13 -3.17
N LEU A 45 -11.46 -1.30 -3.18
CA LEU A 45 -10.78 -2.48 -2.66
C LEU A 45 -10.17 -2.18 -1.29
N PRO A 46 -10.76 -2.68 -0.18
CA PRO A 46 -10.23 -2.45 1.16
C PRO A 46 -9.03 -3.35 1.44
N ARG A 47 -7.89 -3.04 0.83
CA ARG A 47 -6.60 -3.72 1.00
C ARG A 47 -5.48 -2.69 1.14
N GLY A 48 -4.26 -3.15 1.46
CA GLY A 48 -3.09 -2.27 1.58
C GLY A 48 -2.26 -2.53 2.82
N GLY A 49 -1.19 -1.74 3.00
CA GLY A 49 -0.30 -1.84 4.17
C GLY A 49 -1.07 -1.66 5.48
N LEU A 50 -1.99 -0.69 5.50
CA LEU A 50 -2.86 -0.37 6.63
C LEU A 50 -3.76 -1.54 7.09
N SER A 51 -4.24 -2.34 6.15
CA SER A 51 -5.06 -3.53 6.43
C SER A 51 -4.27 -4.76 6.87
N SER A 52 -2.94 -4.74 6.71
CA SER A 52 -2.09 -5.91 6.92
C SER A 52 -1.87 -6.17 8.41
N PRO A 53 -2.09 -7.41 8.91
CA PRO A 53 -1.75 -7.77 10.29
C PRO A 53 -0.22 -7.83 10.50
N TYR A 54 0.55 -7.90 9.42
CA TYR A 54 2.01 -8.00 9.44
C TYR A 54 2.73 -6.64 9.50
N VAL A 55 1.98 -5.54 9.56
CA VAL A 55 2.53 -4.18 9.62
C VAL A 55 2.06 -3.56 10.92
N ARG A 56 2.96 -3.31 11.87
CA ARG A 56 2.59 -2.72 13.17
C ARG A 56 2.36 -1.21 13.06
N PHE A 57 3.28 -0.52 12.40
CA PHE A 57 3.27 0.94 12.28
C PHE A 57 2.64 1.36 10.95
N LEU A 58 1.75 2.36 11.01
CA LEU A 58 1.16 2.97 9.82
C LEU A 58 2.27 3.45 8.88
N THR A 59 2.18 3.17 7.59
CA THR A 59 3.11 3.71 6.59
C THR A 59 2.38 4.66 5.65
N ASP A 60 1.28 4.18 5.12
CA ASP A 60 0.47 4.78 4.07
C ASP A 60 -0.94 4.18 4.15
N ALA A 61 -1.89 4.85 3.51
CA ALA A 61 -3.23 4.33 3.29
C ALA A 61 -3.52 4.26 1.78
N ASP A 62 -3.84 3.06 1.31
CA ASP A 62 -4.24 2.83 -0.07
C ASP A 62 -5.76 2.99 -0.22
N LEU A 63 -6.21 3.93 -1.06
CA LEU A 63 -7.60 4.02 -1.52
C LEU A 63 -7.67 3.63 -3.00
N ILE A 64 -7.82 2.33 -3.23
CA ILE A 64 -7.79 1.72 -4.56
C ILE A 64 -9.23 1.53 -5.07
N PHE A 65 -9.55 2.18 -6.17
CA PHE A 65 -10.78 1.97 -6.94
C PHE A 65 -10.42 1.15 -8.18
N ASN A 66 -10.93 -0.07 -8.25
CA ASN A 66 -10.56 -1.04 -9.29
C ASN A 66 -11.77 -1.49 -10.09
N THR A 67 -11.57 -1.73 -11.38
CA THR A 67 -12.51 -2.47 -12.22
C THR A 67 -11.82 -3.69 -12.80
N THR A 68 -12.52 -4.83 -12.84
CA THR A 68 -12.00 -6.06 -13.46
C THR A 68 -11.97 -5.99 -14.98
N SER A 69 -12.65 -4.99 -15.56
CA SER A 69 -12.60 -4.73 -17.00
C SER A 69 -11.20 -4.25 -17.42
N SER A 70 -10.67 -4.84 -18.48
CA SER A 70 -9.42 -4.40 -19.09
C SER A 70 -9.61 -3.08 -19.85
N GLY A 71 -8.50 -2.39 -20.12
CA GLY A 71 -8.47 -1.14 -20.87
C GLY A 71 -7.82 0.00 -20.08
N ASN A 72 -8.02 1.22 -20.58
CA ASN A 72 -7.38 2.41 -20.02
C ASN A 72 -8.30 3.14 -19.05
N VAL A 73 -7.71 3.73 -18.01
CA VAL A 73 -8.39 4.71 -17.14
C VAL A 73 -8.96 5.82 -18.00
N ASP A 74 -10.25 6.12 -17.83
CA ASP A 74 -10.90 7.21 -18.56
C ASP A 74 -10.34 8.56 -18.07
N PRO A 75 -9.95 9.50 -18.97
CA PRO A 75 -9.50 10.83 -18.57
C PRO A 75 -10.48 11.59 -17.67
N GLU A 76 -11.79 11.39 -17.83
CA GLU A 76 -12.82 12.01 -16.98
C GLU A 76 -12.85 11.38 -15.59
N ASP A 77 -12.71 10.06 -15.48
CA ASP A 77 -12.57 9.38 -14.18
C ASP A 77 -11.32 9.89 -13.45
N PHE A 78 -10.21 10.05 -14.18
CA PHE A 78 -8.98 10.60 -13.61
C PHE A 78 -9.13 12.06 -13.19
N HIS A 79 -9.86 12.87 -13.96
CA HIS A 79 -10.19 14.24 -13.55
C HIS A 79 -11.00 14.24 -12.25
N ALA A 80 -11.98 13.34 -12.10
CA ALA A 80 -12.73 13.17 -10.86
C ALA A 80 -11.83 12.68 -9.70
N LEU A 81 -10.82 11.85 -9.98
CA LEU A 81 -9.81 11.42 -9.00
C LEU A 81 -8.97 12.60 -8.52
N HIS A 82 -8.50 13.46 -9.44
CA HIS A 82 -7.76 14.68 -9.10
C HIS A 82 -8.59 15.63 -8.24
N GLN A 83 -9.85 15.89 -8.60
CA GLN A 83 -10.76 16.71 -7.79
C GLN A 83 -10.96 16.11 -6.39
N LEU A 84 -11.10 14.79 -6.29
CA LEU A 84 -11.19 14.10 -5.01
C LEU A 84 -9.91 14.22 -4.18
N ALA A 85 -8.74 14.13 -4.83
CA ALA A 85 -7.43 14.30 -4.19
C ALA A 85 -7.32 15.68 -3.55
N VAL A 86 -7.59 16.73 -4.33
CA VAL A 86 -7.56 18.11 -3.85
C VAL A 86 -8.55 18.33 -2.70
N GLU A 87 -9.77 17.76 -2.76
CA GLU A 87 -10.75 17.82 -1.66
C GLU A 87 -10.24 17.11 -0.39
N LEU A 88 -9.76 15.87 -0.52
CA LEU A 88 -9.34 15.05 0.62
C LEU A 88 -8.08 15.60 1.28
N PHE A 89 -7.15 16.10 0.49
CA PHE A 89 -5.87 16.66 0.94
C PHE A 89 -5.98 18.14 1.31
N ARG A 90 -7.17 18.74 1.11
CA ARG A 90 -7.48 20.15 1.43
C ARG A 90 -6.62 21.16 0.65
N GLY A 91 -6.40 20.88 -0.63
CA GLY A 91 -5.68 21.75 -1.56
C GLY A 91 -4.56 21.03 -2.32
N GLU A 92 -4.16 21.63 -3.44
CA GLU A 92 -3.09 21.11 -4.31
C GLU A 92 -1.73 21.09 -3.61
N ALA A 93 -1.48 21.98 -2.65
CA ALA A 93 -0.23 22.01 -1.88
C ALA A 93 0.04 20.71 -1.08
N ASN A 94 -1.00 19.91 -0.83
CA ASN A 94 -0.90 18.63 -0.12
C ASN A 94 -1.01 17.42 -1.07
N LEU A 95 -1.06 17.66 -2.39
CA LEU A 95 -0.84 16.66 -3.42
C LEU A 95 0.66 16.63 -3.71
N HIS A 96 1.28 15.46 -3.59
CA HIS A 96 2.74 15.35 -3.52
C HIS A 96 3.37 14.76 -4.77
N SER A 97 2.75 13.72 -5.34
CA SER A 97 3.29 12.98 -6.47
C SER A 97 2.19 12.27 -7.24
N ALA A 98 2.52 11.84 -8.45
CA ALA A 98 1.68 10.96 -9.25
C ALA A 98 2.48 9.77 -9.76
N ARG A 99 1.75 8.69 -10.01
CA ARG A 99 2.31 7.51 -10.66
C ARG A 99 1.36 6.98 -11.71
N ILE A 100 1.82 6.92 -12.96
CA ILE A 100 1.08 6.46 -14.13
C ILE A 100 1.78 5.23 -14.70
N VAL A 101 1.02 4.15 -14.86
CA VAL A 101 1.52 2.85 -15.36
C VAL A 101 0.68 2.41 -16.55
N SER A 102 1.35 1.96 -17.60
CA SER A 102 0.74 1.35 -18.78
C SER A 102 1.44 0.03 -19.09
N ASP A 103 0.69 -1.06 -19.22
CA ASP A 103 1.21 -2.41 -19.52
C ASP A 103 2.36 -2.90 -18.61
N GLY A 104 2.42 -2.35 -17.39
CA GLY A 104 3.43 -2.69 -16.39
C GLY A 104 4.67 -1.80 -16.42
N GLU A 105 4.77 -0.92 -17.42
CA GLU A 105 5.80 0.12 -17.54
C GLU A 105 5.35 1.40 -16.81
N GLU A 106 6.26 2.01 -16.06
CA GLU A 106 6.05 3.28 -15.37
C GLU A 106 6.28 4.42 -16.37
N LEU A 107 5.20 5.07 -16.80
CA LEU A 107 5.26 6.22 -17.71
C LEU A 107 5.60 7.51 -16.97
N PHE A 108 5.23 7.57 -15.69
CA PHE A 108 5.50 8.68 -14.78
C PHE A 108 5.50 8.16 -13.34
N ASP A 109 6.49 8.54 -12.53
CA ASP A 109 6.57 8.23 -11.09
C ASP A 109 7.41 9.31 -10.40
N GLU A 110 6.85 10.53 -10.31
CA GLU A 110 7.58 11.71 -9.87
C GLU A 110 6.73 12.63 -8.96
N ASP A 111 7.41 13.54 -8.25
CA ASP A 111 6.78 14.59 -7.47
C ASP A 111 6.02 15.59 -8.36
N ILE A 112 4.87 16.07 -7.89
CA ILE A 112 4.12 17.16 -8.52
C ILE A 112 4.53 18.46 -7.80
N LEU A 113 5.31 19.29 -8.47
CA LEU A 113 5.81 20.56 -7.92
C LEU A 113 5.09 21.78 -8.50
N SER A 114 4.38 21.59 -9.62
CA SER A 114 3.75 22.66 -10.38
C SER A 114 2.50 22.19 -11.13
N ALA A 115 1.72 23.15 -11.61
CA ALA A 115 0.60 22.88 -12.51
C ALA A 115 1.05 22.26 -13.86
N ALA A 116 2.29 22.51 -14.29
CA ALA A 116 2.83 21.93 -15.51
C ALA A 116 3.05 20.42 -15.37
N ASP A 117 3.56 19.97 -14.21
CA ASP A 117 3.75 18.55 -13.91
C ASP A 117 2.39 17.84 -13.92
N MET A 118 1.37 18.44 -13.30
CA MET A 118 0.02 17.88 -13.31
C MET A 118 -0.57 17.82 -14.74
N ALA A 119 -0.33 18.84 -15.57
CA ALA A 119 -0.75 18.83 -16.98
C ALA A 119 -0.05 17.72 -17.79
N GLN A 120 1.21 17.41 -17.47
CA GLN A 120 1.93 16.28 -18.05
C GLN A 120 1.33 14.94 -17.61
N VAL A 121 0.98 14.79 -16.33
CA VAL A 121 0.26 13.61 -15.81
C VAL A 121 -1.05 13.38 -16.57
N PHE A 122 -1.86 14.43 -16.78
CA PHE A 122 -3.08 14.34 -17.60
C PHE A 122 -2.79 13.93 -19.05
N THR A 123 -1.64 14.33 -19.60
CA THR A 123 -1.24 13.93 -20.96
C THR A 123 -0.97 12.43 -21.03
N PHE A 124 -0.23 11.87 -20.07
CA PHE A 124 -0.01 10.42 -20.00
C PHE A 124 -1.30 9.63 -19.84
N VAL A 125 -2.23 10.10 -19.00
CA VAL A 125 -3.54 9.46 -18.84
C VAL A 125 -4.33 9.46 -20.16
N ARG A 126 -4.33 10.56 -20.91
CA ARG A 126 -4.98 10.65 -22.23
C ARG A 126 -4.34 9.76 -23.29
N GLN A 127 -3.04 9.49 -23.20
CA GLN A 127 -2.34 8.55 -24.07
C GLN A 127 -2.70 7.09 -23.77
N GLY A 128 -3.21 6.82 -22.57
CA GLY A 128 -3.66 5.51 -22.14
C GLY A 128 -2.77 4.93 -21.05
N CYS A 129 -3.39 4.60 -19.91
CA CYS A 129 -2.75 3.94 -18.78
C CYS A 129 -3.75 3.01 -18.11
N ASP A 130 -3.27 1.94 -17.47
CA ASP A 130 -4.13 1.03 -16.70
C ASP A 130 -4.11 1.30 -15.20
N VAL A 131 -3.08 1.99 -14.69
CA VAL A 131 -3.04 2.48 -13.30
C VAL A 131 -2.70 3.96 -13.29
N ALA A 132 -3.51 4.73 -12.58
CA ALA A 132 -3.23 6.12 -12.25
C ALA A 132 -3.36 6.33 -10.74
N THR A 133 -2.27 6.78 -10.10
CA THR A 133 -2.22 7.04 -8.66
C THR A 133 -1.85 8.48 -8.38
N LEU A 134 -2.56 9.10 -7.45
CA LEU A 134 -2.25 10.41 -6.88
C LEU A 134 -1.96 10.24 -5.39
N THR A 135 -0.79 10.69 -4.96
CA THR A 135 -0.36 10.57 -3.56
C THR A 135 -0.37 11.95 -2.91
N GLY A 136 -0.92 12.04 -1.70
CA GLY A 136 -0.91 13.28 -0.93
C GLY A 136 -1.01 13.05 0.58
N SER A 137 -1.11 14.14 1.34
CA SER A 137 -1.27 14.06 2.80
C SER A 137 -2.72 14.22 3.24
N TYR A 138 -3.15 13.32 4.12
CA TYR A 138 -4.42 13.40 4.81
C TYR A 138 -4.21 13.66 6.29
N ARG A 139 -4.80 14.73 6.82
CA ARG A 139 -4.75 15.06 8.25
C ARG A 139 -5.88 14.36 9.01
N LEU A 140 -5.51 13.45 9.91
CA LEU A 140 -6.44 12.79 10.83
C LEU A 140 -6.97 13.77 11.89
N PRO A 141 -8.15 13.50 12.48
CA PRO A 141 -8.66 14.29 13.61
C PRO A 141 -7.71 14.35 14.81
N SER A 142 -6.86 13.31 14.99
CA SER A 142 -5.83 13.26 16.02
C SER A 142 -4.63 14.18 15.77
N GLY A 143 -4.58 14.88 14.64
CA GLY A 143 -3.45 15.73 14.24
C GLY A 143 -2.37 15.03 13.42
N TRP A 144 -2.37 13.69 13.37
CA TRP A 144 -1.44 12.91 12.55
C TRP A 144 -1.65 13.13 11.06
N HIS A 145 -0.57 13.27 10.30
CA HIS A 145 -0.61 13.25 8.84
C HIS A 145 -0.31 11.85 8.31
N VAL A 146 -1.10 11.40 7.34
CA VAL A 146 -0.99 10.08 6.72
C VAL A 146 -0.81 10.25 5.22
N PRO A 147 0.20 9.64 4.59
CA PRO A 147 0.26 9.56 3.14
C PRO A 147 -0.89 8.70 2.64
N VAL A 148 -1.62 9.19 1.65
CA VAL A 148 -2.74 8.47 1.04
C VAL A 148 -2.50 8.37 -0.46
N ASP A 149 -2.53 7.14 -0.95
CA ASP A 149 -2.48 6.82 -2.38
C ASP A 149 -3.92 6.65 -2.88
N LEU A 150 -4.37 7.56 -3.75
CA LEU A 150 -5.64 7.46 -4.45
C LEU A 150 -5.40 6.83 -5.81
N THR A 151 -5.88 5.61 -6.03
CA THR A 151 -5.57 4.85 -7.25
C THR A 151 -6.85 4.52 -8.01
N LEU A 152 -6.85 4.84 -9.31
CA LEU A 152 -7.72 4.17 -10.28
C LEU A 152 -6.92 3.06 -10.97
N GLN A 153 -7.50 1.87 -11.01
CA GLN A 153 -6.91 0.70 -11.65
C GLN A 153 -7.93 0.01 -12.55
N ARG A 154 -7.50 -0.38 -13.75
CA ARG A 154 -8.27 -1.23 -14.66
C ARG A 154 -7.55 -2.55 -14.92
N GLY A 155 -8.30 -3.63 -14.75
CA GLY A 155 -7.82 -5.00 -14.90
C GLY A 155 -7.09 -5.53 -13.66
N ASP A 156 -6.89 -6.84 -13.66
CA ASP A 156 -6.12 -7.53 -12.64
C ASP A 156 -4.69 -7.72 -13.13
N LYS A 157 -3.76 -6.94 -12.56
CA LYS A 157 -2.33 -7.14 -12.84
C LYS A 157 -1.69 -7.98 -11.77
N ASP A 158 -1.74 -9.29 -11.98
CA ASP A 158 -0.88 -10.22 -11.27
C ASP A 158 0.55 -10.10 -11.80
N MET A 159 1.44 -9.64 -10.92
CA MET A 159 2.86 -9.59 -11.20
C MET A 159 3.52 -10.95 -11.03
N SER A 160 4.25 -11.39 -12.05
CA SER A 160 5.02 -12.63 -12.04
C SER A 160 6.04 -12.67 -10.90
N LYS A 161 6.47 -13.87 -10.47
CA LYS A 161 7.52 -14.02 -9.45
C LYS A 161 8.84 -13.42 -9.94
N ALA A 162 9.22 -13.64 -11.21
CA ALA A 162 10.47 -13.13 -11.79
C ALA A 162 10.54 -11.60 -11.69
N THR A 163 9.49 -10.91 -12.13
CA THR A 163 9.38 -9.44 -12.05
C THR A 163 9.46 -8.93 -10.61
N ARG A 164 8.93 -9.68 -9.63
CA ARG A 164 9.07 -9.34 -8.20
C ARG A 164 10.52 -9.44 -7.73
N LEU A 165 11.28 -10.42 -8.22
CA LEU A 165 12.70 -10.59 -7.91
C LEU A 165 13.56 -9.52 -8.59
N ASP A 166 13.26 -9.15 -9.84
CA ASP A 166 13.94 -8.04 -10.53
C ASP A 166 13.78 -6.73 -9.75
N ARG A 167 12.57 -6.46 -9.26
CA ARG A 167 12.32 -5.30 -8.39
C ARG A 167 13.07 -5.39 -7.06
N ILE A 168 13.33 -6.57 -6.53
CA ILE A 168 14.14 -6.72 -5.31
C ILE A 168 15.58 -6.31 -5.61
N LEU A 169 16.17 -6.81 -6.70
CA LEU A 169 17.52 -6.45 -7.13
C LEU A 169 17.66 -4.95 -7.41
N LEU A 170 16.70 -4.35 -8.11
CA LEU A 170 16.71 -2.91 -8.34
C LEU A 170 16.76 -2.12 -7.00
N ASN A 171 15.96 -2.52 -6.01
CA ASN A 171 16.00 -1.86 -4.70
C ASN A 171 17.30 -2.13 -3.92
N ILE A 172 18.02 -3.22 -4.21
CA ILE A 172 19.34 -3.50 -3.63
C ILE A 172 20.38 -2.58 -4.28
N GLU A 173 20.33 -2.44 -5.61
CA GLU A 173 21.19 -1.52 -6.37
C GLU A 173 21.02 -0.06 -5.92
N ASP A 174 19.78 0.34 -5.63
CA ASP A 174 19.40 1.66 -5.13
C ASP A 174 19.71 1.87 -3.62
N LEU A 175 20.33 0.88 -2.95
CA LEU A 175 20.62 0.89 -1.52
C LEU A 175 19.36 1.06 -0.63
N ASN A 176 18.19 0.66 -1.14
CA ASN A 176 16.90 0.77 -0.46
C ASN A 176 16.46 -0.55 0.17
N PHE A 177 17.23 -1.02 1.14
CA PHE A 177 17.03 -2.27 1.86
C PHE A 177 15.68 -2.31 2.62
N ALA A 178 15.18 -1.20 3.14
CA ALA A 178 13.86 -1.12 3.77
C ALA A 178 12.72 -1.42 2.76
N LYS A 179 12.89 -1.05 1.49
CA LYS A 179 11.96 -1.45 0.42
C LYS A 179 12.14 -2.92 0.07
N VAL A 180 13.36 -3.45 0.07
CA VAL A 180 13.65 -4.89 -0.09
C VAL A 180 12.84 -5.71 0.93
N VAL A 181 12.93 -5.41 2.23
CA VAL A 181 12.14 -6.09 3.28
C VAL A 181 10.64 -6.12 2.93
N SER A 182 10.09 -4.97 2.50
CA SER A 182 8.67 -4.89 2.11
C SER A 182 8.33 -5.70 0.86
N ARG A 183 9.23 -5.81 -0.13
CA ARG A 183 9.02 -6.56 -1.38
C ARG A 183 9.12 -8.06 -1.12
N VAL A 184 10.15 -8.48 -0.40
CA VAL A 184 10.38 -9.88 -0.03
C VAL A 184 9.20 -10.43 0.79
N ARG A 185 8.67 -9.65 1.72
CA ARG A 185 7.46 -10.01 2.48
C ARG A 185 6.29 -10.44 1.58
N ARG A 186 6.12 -9.85 0.38
CA ARG A 186 5.02 -10.16 -0.54
C ARG A 186 5.18 -11.51 -1.26
N ILE A 187 6.38 -12.09 -1.30
CA ILE A 187 6.65 -13.40 -1.91
C ILE A 187 6.83 -14.52 -0.88
N LEU A 188 6.85 -14.20 0.42
CA LEU A 188 6.93 -15.19 1.48
C LEU A 188 5.60 -15.89 1.76
N LYS A 189 5.69 -17.18 2.08
CA LYS A 189 4.61 -17.97 2.68
C LYS A 189 4.25 -17.41 4.08
N PRO A 190 3.04 -17.68 4.62
CA PRO A 190 2.56 -17.05 5.86
C PRO A 190 3.51 -17.12 7.06
N ALA A 191 4.13 -18.27 7.33
CA ALA A 191 5.07 -18.42 8.45
C ALA A 191 6.33 -17.55 8.28
N GLY A 192 6.93 -17.55 7.08
CA GLY A 192 8.07 -16.69 6.78
C GLY A 192 7.72 -15.21 6.78
N LYS A 193 6.51 -14.87 6.29
CA LYS A 193 5.96 -13.52 6.32
C LYS A 193 5.82 -13.01 7.75
N ALA A 194 5.30 -13.83 8.68
CA ALA A 194 5.20 -13.50 10.09
C ALA A 194 6.58 -13.21 10.67
N ARG A 195 7.52 -14.17 10.56
CA ARG A 195 8.90 -14.02 11.08
C ARG A 195 9.60 -12.75 10.57
N LEU A 196 9.61 -12.51 9.26
CA LEU A 196 10.23 -11.31 8.69
C LEU A 196 9.56 -10.03 9.20
N SER A 197 8.24 -10.05 9.35
CA SER A 197 7.49 -8.89 9.79
C SER A 197 7.68 -8.59 11.26
N ASP A 198 7.78 -9.62 12.10
CA ASP A 198 8.07 -9.47 13.53
C ASP A 198 9.47 -8.87 13.73
N ALA A 199 10.48 -9.39 13.03
CA ALA A 199 11.82 -8.81 13.02
C ALA A 199 11.81 -7.35 12.52
N TRP A 200 11.14 -7.07 11.41
CA TRP A 200 11.02 -5.70 10.89
C TRP A 200 10.31 -4.75 11.85
N ASN A 201 9.20 -5.18 12.44
CA ASN A 201 8.43 -4.35 13.39
C ASN A 201 9.23 -4.07 14.67
N ARG A 202 10.14 -4.97 15.06
CA ARG A 202 11.05 -4.73 16.19
C ARG A 202 12.19 -3.79 15.87
N GLN A 203 12.67 -3.68 14.64
CA GLN A 203 13.92 -2.94 14.37
C GLN A 203 13.74 -1.73 13.45
N GLY A 204 12.93 -1.86 12.39
CA GLY A 204 12.83 -0.85 11.34
C GLY A 204 11.44 -0.25 11.12
N GLY A 205 10.38 -0.89 11.62
CA GLY A 205 9.00 -0.46 11.41
C GLY A 205 8.71 0.94 11.96
N ALA A 206 9.16 1.21 13.18
CA ALA A 206 9.01 2.51 13.83
C ALA A 206 9.84 3.60 13.14
N LEU A 207 11.07 3.28 12.72
CA LEU A 207 11.93 4.16 11.94
C LEU A 207 11.30 4.52 10.61
N ARG A 208 10.71 3.55 9.90
CA ARG A 208 10.01 3.80 8.65
C ARG A 208 8.84 4.75 8.81
N PHE A 209 8.05 4.57 9.87
CA PHE A 209 7.02 5.54 10.21
C PHE A 209 7.62 6.94 10.38
N LEU A 210 8.66 7.07 11.20
CA LEU A 210 9.30 8.37 11.44
C LEU A 210 9.86 9.00 10.15
N VAL A 211 10.57 8.25 9.31
CA VAL A 211 11.09 8.74 8.01
C VAL A 211 9.95 9.24 7.12
N THR A 212 8.83 8.52 7.07
CA THR A 212 7.63 8.96 6.36
C THR A 212 7.08 10.26 6.94
N GLN A 213 6.94 10.36 8.26
CA GLN A 213 6.43 11.56 8.93
C GLN A 213 7.33 12.77 8.73
N LEU A 214 8.65 12.57 8.72
CA LEU A 214 9.62 13.63 8.43
C LEU A 214 9.57 14.06 6.97
N GLY A 215 9.34 13.13 6.03
CA GLY A 215 9.08 13.47 4.63
C GLY A 215 7.83 14.32 4.43
N LEU A 216 6.78 14.07 5.22
CA LEU A 216 5.59 14.94 5.24
C LEU A 216 5.90 16.30 5.88
N ALA A 217 6.64 16.32 6.99
CA ALA A 217 7.02 17.53 7.70
C ALA A 217 7.84 18.48 6.81
N SER A 218 8.78 17.96 6.00
CA SER A 218 9.54 18.73 5.02
C SER A 218 8.68 19.51 4.03
N ARG A 219 7.45 19.04 3.75
CA ARG A 219 6.51 19.66 2.82
C ARG A 219 5.54 20.62 3.51
N MET A 220 5.51 20.65 4.84
CA MET A 220 4.63 21.54 5.59
C MET A 220 5.11 23.00 5.53
N PRO A 221 4.21 23.99 5.64
CA PRO A 221 4.60 25.39 5.85
C PRO A 221 5.52 25.53 7.06
N LEU A 222 6.53 26.41 6.98
CA LEU A 222 7.53 26.59 8.05
C LEU A 222 6.93 26.80 9.45
N GLN A 223 5.80 27.51 9.54
CA GLN A 223 5.08 27.76 10.79
C GLN A 223 4.48 26.49 11.43
N GLU A 224 4.23 25.45 10.65
CA GLU A 224 3.66 24.16 11.09
C GLU A 224 4.75 23.13 11.39
N GLN A 225 5.92 23.26 10.77
CA GLN A 225 7.02 22.28 10.91
C GLN A 225 7.48 22.12 12.35
N GLN A 226 7.81 23.20 13.07
CA GLN A 226 8.33 23.10 14.45
C GLN A 226 7.31 22.52 15.44
N PRO A 227 6.03 22.95 15.44
CA PRO A 227 4.97 22.26 16.18
C PRO A 227 4.90 20.77 15.84
N TYR A 228 5.02 20.41 14.56
CA TYR A 228 4.95 19.01 14.14
C TYR A 228 6.17 18.19 14.58
N LEU A 229 7.40 18.72 14.46
CA LEU A 229 8.61 18.06 14.96
C LEU A 229 8.55 17.85 16.48
N SER A 230 7.99 18.82 17.22
CA SER A 230 7.75 18.69 18.66
C SER A 230 6.72 17.60 18.95
N PHE A 231 5.66 17.51 18.14
CA PHE A 231 4.69 16.42 18.21
C PHE A 231 5.34 15.04 17.95
N LEU A 232 6.33 14.96 17.05
CA LEU A 232 7.18 13.79 16.83
C LEU A 232 8.20 13.51 17.95
N GLN A 233 8.20 14.29 19.04
CA GLN A 233 9.14 14.17 20.17
C GLN A 233 10.61 14.40 19.79
N LEU A 234 10.88 15.08 18.68
CA LEU A 234 12.22 15.42 18.24
C LEU A 234 12.69 16.73 18.88
N ARG A 235 13.97 16.79 19.23
CA ARG A 235 14.56 18.00 19.80
C ARG A 235 14.62 19.12 18.75
N PRO A 236 14.42 20.38 19.15
CA PRO A 236 14.60 21.52 18.24
C PRO A 236 16.07 21.66 17.83
N GLY A 237 16.31 22.40 16.76
CA GLY A 237 17.66 22.74 16.28
C GLY A 237 18.12 22.03 15.01
N PHE A 238 17.31 21.13 14.47
CA PHE A 238 17.55 20.49 13.17
C PHE A 238 16.31 20.63 12.27
N THR A 239 16.54 20.66 10.96
CA THR A 239 15.45 20.67 9.97
C THR A 239 14.82 19.28 9.83
N PRO A 240 13.58 19.19 9.31
CA PRO A 240 12.98 17.89 8.99
C PRO A 240 13.85 17.02 8.08
N GLU A 241 14.56 17.61 7.12
CA GLU A 241 15.45 16.90 6.18
C GLU A 241 16.66 16.28 6.89
N ALA A 242 17.26 17.03 7.83
CA ALA A 242 18.39 16.54 8.61
C ALA A 242 17.97 15.35 9.48
N TRP A 243 16.82 15.46 10.16
CA TRP A 243 16.23 14.34 10.91
C TRP A 243 15.90 13.16 10.00
N LYS A 244 15.30 13.42 8.84
CA LYS A 244 14.90 12.39 7.88
C LYS A 244 16.11 11.60 7.41
N HIS A 245 17.17 12.30 7.02
CA HIS A 245 18.41 11.69 6.56
C HIS A 245 19.04 10.78 7.63
N ALA A 246 19.12 11.26 8.88
CA ALA A 246 19.64 10.45 9.98
C ALA A 246 18.77 9.22 10.28
N ALA A 247 17.44 9.39 10.30
CA ALA A 247 16.50 8.28 10.52
C ALA A 247 16.49 7.28 9.35
N GLU A 248 16.69 7.75 8.13
CA GLU A 248 16.74 6.92 6.93
C GLU A 248 18.01 6.06 6.91
N ILE A 249 19.18 6.62 7.24
CA ILE A 249 20.41 5.84 7.39
C ILE A 249 20.21 4.72 8.42
N GLU A 250 19.71 5.06 9.61
CA GLU A 250 19.45 4.06 10.66
C GLU A 250 18.43 3.02 10.18
N MET A 251 17.35 3.44 9.51
CA MET A 251 16.35 2.52 8.96
C MET A 251 16.94 1.52 7.95
N GLN A 252 17.82 2.00 7.06
CA GLN A 252 18.47 1.15 6.06
C GLN A 252 19.45 0.17 6.70
N HIS A 253 20.20 0.60 7.73
CA HIS A 253 21.02 -0.29 8.55
C HIS A 253 20.19 -1.40 9.19
N ARG A 254 19.09 -1.05 9.88
CA ARG A 254 18.19 -2.04 10.50
C ARG A 254 17.50 -2.96 9.50
N ALA A 255 17.29 -2.50 8.27
CA ALA A 255 16.79 -3.37 7.22
C ALA A 255 17.80 -4.45 6.83
N LEU A 256 19.10 -4.14 6.79
CA LEU A 256 20.17 -5.12 6.57
C LEU A 256 20.22 -6.14 7.71
N ASP A 257 20.17 -5.69 8.96
CA ASP A 257 20.14 -6.57 10.15
C ASP A 257 18.99 -7.58 10.06
N VAL A 258 17.78 -7.10 9.72
CA VAL A 258 16.59 -7.95 9.55
C VAL A 258 16.70 -8.93 8.38
N ILE A 259 17.30 -8.49 7.27
CA ILE A 259 17.54 -9.35 6.09
C ILE A 259 18.48 -10.50 6.48
N ASP A 260 19.54 -10.22 7.23
CA ASP A 260 20.50 -11.23 7.66
C ASP A 260 19.91 -12.17 8.73
N GLU A 261 19.19 -11.65 9.73
CA GLU A 261 18.47 -12.46 10.74
C GLU A 261 17.49 -13.45 10.08
N CYS A 262 16.89 -13.05 8.96
CA CYS A 262 15.92 -13.84 8.22
C CYS A 262 16.52 -14.64 7.07
N ARG A 263 17.84 -14.64 6.86
CA ARG A 263 18.54 -15.22 5.70
C ARG A 263 18.02 -16.60 5.29
N GLY A 264 17.89 -17.53 6.24
CA GLY A 264 17.41 -18.90 5.96
C GLY A 264 15.98 -18.96 5.40
N VAL A 265 15.08 -18.07 5.82
CA VAL A 265 13.72 -17.97 5.26
C VAL A 265 13.75 -17.30 3.88
N LEU A 266 14.61 -16.30 3.71
CA LEU A 266 14.69 -15.53 2.47
C LEU A 266 15.30 -16.33 1.32
N SER A 267 16.35 -17.12 1.57
CA SER A 267 16.97 -17.99 0.54
C SER A 267 15.95 -18.91 -0.13
N ASN A 268 15.05 -19.50 0.66
CA ASN A 268 13.97 -20.34 0.13
C ASN A 268 12.98 -19.57 -0.76
N ALA A 269 12.78 -18.27 -0.50
CA ALA A 269 11.87 -17.42 -1.27
C ALA A 269 12.47 -17.02 -2.61
N PHE A 270 13.77 -16.69 -2.61
CA PHE A 270 14.54 -16.33 -3.80
C PHE A 270 14.74 -17.50 -4.76
N ALA A 271 14.70 -18.73 -4.26
CA ALA A 271 14.79 -19.95 -5.05
C ALA A 271 16.08 -19.97 -5.90
N ASP A 272 15.95 -20.12 -7.22
CA ASP A 272 17.04 -20.17 -8.19
C ASP A 272 17.88 -18.89 -8.27
N ARG A 273 17.32 -17.74 -7.84
CA ARG A 273 18.03 -16.45 -7.82
C ARG A 273 18.65 -16.10 -6.47
N ALA A 274 18.71 -17.05 -5.53
CA ALA A 274 19.26 -16.78 -4.20
C ALA A 274 20.71 -16.29 -4.26
N GLY A 275 21.58 -16.93 -5.07
CA GLY A 275 22.99 -16.53 -5.20
C GLY A 275 23.15 -15.09 -5.68
N GLU A 276 22.56 -14.76 -6.83
CA GLU A 276 22.57 -13.40 -7.40
C GLU A 276 22.10 -12.33 -6.40
N ILE A 277 21.01 -12.59 -5.68
CA ILE A 277 20.47 -11.63 -4.71
C ILE A 277 21.39 -11.49 -3.49
N TRP A 278 21.99 -12.56 -3.00
CA TRP A 278 22.91 -12.49 -1.87
C TRP A 278 24.23 -11.82 -2.23
N ASP A 279 24.77 -12.08 -3.41
CA ASP A 279 25.98 -11.41 -3.92
C ASP A 279 25.75 -9.90 -4.06
N ALA A 280 24.58 -9.51 -4.60
CA ALA A 280 24.19 -8.10 -4.69
C ALA A 280 24.02 -7.45 -3.31
N LEU A 281 23.36 -8.14 -2.36
CA LEU A 281 23.18 -7.65 -1.00
C LEU A 281 24.52 -7.46 -0.29
N GLU A 282 25.44 -8.41 -0.40
CA GLU A 282 26.78 -8.31 0.22
C GLU A 282 27.58 -7.15 -0.37
N SER A 283 27.62 -7.05 -1.71
CA SER A 283 28.33 -5.96 -2.39
C SER A 283 27.76 -4.59 -2.01
N LYS A 284 26.43 -4.44 -2.03
CA LYS A 284 25.75 -3.16 -1.79
C LYS A 284 25.69 -2.79 -0.32
N SER A 285 25.64 -3.77 0.59
CA SER A 285 25.74 -3.49 2.03
C SER A 285 27.11 -2.93 2.38
N GLN A 286 28.20 -3.43 1.78
CA GLN A 286 29.54 -2.88 2.01
C GLN A 286 29.66 -1.43 1.50
N ILE A 287 29.10 -1.14 0.33
CA ILE A 287 29.05 0.23 -0.20
C ILE A 287 28.23 1.14 0.74
N PHE A 288 27.06 0.68 1.19
CA PHE A 288 26.24 1.44 2.13
C PHE A 288 26.97 1.69 3.46
N LEU A 289 27.55 0.67 4.08
CA LEU A 289 28.23 0.79 5.38
C LEU A 289 29.49 1.67 5.29
N SER A 290 30.24 1.61 4.19
CA SER A 290 31.42 2.47 3.99
C SER A 290 31.06 3.94 3.73
N THR A 291 29.93 4.20 3.08
CA THR A 291 29.45 5.58 2.80
C THR A 291 28.66 6.19 3.97
N ALA A 292 27.91 5.36 4.72
CA ALA A 292 27.21 5.75 5.94
C ALA A 292 28.17 5.85 7.16
N GLY A 293 29.31 5.17 7.09
CA GLY A 293 30.27 4.85 8.17
C GLY A 293 31.12 5.99 8.76
N GLY A 294 30.53 7.17 8.97
CA GLY A 294 31.01 8.13 9.97
C GLY A 294 30.20 8.11 11.27
N SER A 295 29.38 7.07 11.49
CA SER A 295 28.43 7.01 12.61
C SER A 295 28.31 5.59 13.14
N GLN A 296 29.35 5.12 13.85
CA GLN A 296 29.26 3.91 14.65
C GLN A 296 28.31 4.13 15.83
N LEU A 297 27.20 3.40 15.83
CA LEU A 297 26.48 3.02 17.04
C LEU A 297 26.35 1.49 17.01
N GLU A 298 27.38 0.83 17.53
CA GLU A 298 27.29 -0.59 17.83
C GLU A 298 26.33 -0.79 19.02
N GLY A 299 25.35 -1.68 18.87
CA GLY A 299 24.81 -2.44 20.00
C GLY A 299 23.59 -1.91 20.76
N LEU A 300 22.72 -1.09 20.17
CA LEU A 300 21.40 -0.82 20.77
C LEU A 300 20.32 -1.51 19.94
N SER A 301 19.77 -2.61 20.48
CA SER A 301 18.58 -3.24 19.94
C SER A 301 17.32 -2.63 20.57
N LEU A 302 16.25 -2.54 19.80
CA LEU A 302 14.95 -2.03 20.26
C LEU A 302 14.33 -2.93 21.36
N ASP A 303 14.74 -4.20 21.41
CA ASP A 303 14.35 -5.18 22.43
C ASP A 303 14.98 -4.88 23.81
N GLU A 304 16.16 -4.26 23.86
CA GLU A 304 16.79 -3.79 25.11
C GLU A 304 16.15 -2.51 25.67
N LEU A 305 15.29 -1.86 24.88
CA LEU A 305 14.68 -0.56 25.18
C LEU A 305 13.14 -0.60 25.33
N TYR A 306 12.57 -1.81 25.44
CA TYR A 306 11.20 -2.18 25.82
C TYR A 306 10.02 -1.26 25.41
N PHE A 307 9.26 -1.73 24.42
CA PHE A 307 7.92 -1.24 24.08
C PHE A 307 6.83 -2.06 24.81
N GLU A 308 6.51 -1.72 26.06
CA GLU A 308 5.46 -2.40 26.82
C GLU A 308 4.05 -1.76 26.70
N ARG A 309 3.85 -0.74 25.84
CA ARG A 309 2.60 0.06 25.84
C ARG A 309 1.61 -0.15 24.70
N TYR A 310 1.79 -1.14 23.82
CA TYR A 310 0.84 -1.40 22.72
C TYR A 310 0.43 -2.87 22.62
N ASP A 311 0.12 -3.48 23.76
CA ASP A 311 -0.72 -4.68 23.80
C ASP A 311 -2.15 -4.27 24.18
N THR A 312 -2.87 -3.69 23.22
CA THR A 312 -4.30 -3.43 23.40
C THR A 312 -5.07 -4.73 23.20
N LYS A 313 -5.49 -5.30 24.33
CA LYS A 313 -6.83 -5.87 24.56
C LYS A 313 -7.63 -6.11 23.27
N GLY A 314 -7.58 -7.35 22.79
CA GLY A 314 -8.32 -7.75 21.60
C GLY A 314 -8.30 -9.25 21.35
N ARG A 315 -8.31 -10.07 22.41
CA ARG A 315 -8.52 -11.52 22.26
C ARG A 315 -9.21 -12.09 23.49
N GLU A 316 -10.51 -11.83 23.60
CA GLU A 316 -11.40 -12.69 24.36
C GLU A 316 -12.20 -13.58 23.38
N ASP A 317 -12.16 -14.87 23.72
CA ASP A 317 -13.13 -15.92 23.49
C ASP A 317 -13.54 -16.32 22.07
N LYS A 318 -12.99 -17.47 21.63
CA LYS A 318 -13.81 -18.66 21.33
C LYS A 318 -13.08 -19.92 21.79
N GLY A 319 -13.74 -20.66 22.68
CA GLY A 319 -13.19 -21.86 23.30
C GLY A 319 -13.13 -23.10 22.40
N SER A 320 -12.41 -24.08 22.90
CA SER A 320 -12.73 -25.50 22.75
C SER A 320 -11.98 -26.26 23.83
N GLY A 321 -12.68 -26.51 24.94
CA GLY A 321 -12.29 -27.54 25.89
C GLY A 321 -12.49 -28.91 25.25
N THR A 322 -11.46 -29.75 25.30
CA THR A 322 -11.58 -31.20 25.22
C THR A 322 -11.00 -31.77 26.51
N GLY A 323 -11.90 -32.27 27.35
CA GLY A 323 -11.56 -32.95 28.59
C GLY A 323 -11.19 -34.42 28.39
N LYS A 324 -10.53 -34.98 29.41
CA LYS A 324 -10.49 -36.41 29.71
C LYS A 324 -10.42 -36.63 31.23
N GLY A 325 -11.38 -37.42 31.74
CA GLY A 325 -11.32 -38.21 32.99
C GLY A 325 -11.53 -37.44 34.29
N THR A 326 -12.23 -37.91 35.32
CA THR A 326 -12.89 -39.20 35.61
C THR A 326 -13.87 -39.01 36.78
N ASP A 327 -14.89 -39.89 36.82
CA ASP A 327 -15.62 -40.44 37.98
C ASP A 327 -16.40 -39.56 38.96
N GLY A 328 -17.69 -39.92 39.13
CA GLY A 328 -18.42 -39.66 40.37
C GLY A 328 -19.95 -39.65 40.30
N ARG A 329 -20.57 -40.84 40.35
CA ARG A 329 -21.83 -41.20 41.04
C ARG A 329 -23.13 -40.37 40.83
N HIS A 330 -24.15 -41.06 40.29
CA HIS A 330 -25.60 -40.85 40.47
C HIS A 330 -26.05 -40.97 41.96
N PRO A 331 -27.32 -40.69 42.39
CA PRO A 331 -28.58 -40.57 41.61
C PRO A 331 -29.63 -39.50 42.08
N MET A 332 -30.76 -39.51 41.35
CA MET A 332 -32.17 -39.23 41.73
C MET A 332 -32.83 -37.85 41.53
N ASP A 333 -33.89 -37.92 40.71
CA ASP A 333 -35.26 -37.41 40.89
C ASP A 333 -35.56 -35.90 40.90
N SER A 334 -36.23 -35.41 39.86
CA SER A 334 -37.71 -35.37 39.77
C SER A 334 -38.29 -34.13 39.03
N ARG A 335 -39.25 -34.44 38.13
CA ARG A 335 -40.53 -33.75 37.83
C ARG A 335 -40.53 -32.27 37.38
N GLY A 336 -41.20 -32.04 36.24
CA GLY A 336 -42.06 -30.86 36.06
C GLY A 336 -42.05 -30.22 34.67
N ALA A 337 -42.97 -30.62 33.80
CA ALA A 337 -43.55 -29.76 32.76
C ALA A 337 -44.97 -29.32 33.24
N PRO A 338 -45.82 -28.56 32.51
CA PRO A 338 -45.65 -27.70 31.32
C PRO A 338 -46.51 -26.37 31.37
N SER A 339 -46.63 -25.70 30.22
CA SER A 339 -47.75 -24.80 29.80
C SER A 339 -47.69 -23.36 30.34
N ARG A 340 -48.15 -22.27 29.68
CA ARG A 340 -49.04 -21.90 28.56
C ARG A 340 -48.55 -20.47 28.17
N GLY A 341 -48.76 -19.87 27.01
CA GLY A 341 -49.73 -20.03 25.93
C GLY A 341 -50.23 -18.62 25.54
N SER A 342 -50.69 -18.50 24.28
CA SER A 342 -51.55 -17.44 23.71
C SER A 342 -51.02 -15.99 23.65
N GLY A 343 -51.21 -15.22 22.58
CA GLY A 343 -52.03 -15.31 21.36
C GLY A 343 -51.71 -14.08 20.48
N LYS A 344 -51.77 -14.18 19.14
CA LYS A 344 -52.90 -13.75 18.27
C LYS A 344 -53.09 -12.23 18.28
N THR A 345 -53.24 -11.45 17.21
CA THR A 345 -53.89 -11.55 15.87
C THR A 345 -53.80 -10.11 15.30
N GLY A 346 -53.94 -9.73 14.04
CA GLY A 346 -54.41 -10.35 12.80
C GLY A 346 -53.99 -9.44 11.62
N ASP A 347 -53.83 -9.93 10.40
CA ASP A 347 -54.87 -10.18 9.38
C ASP A 347 -55.53 -8.91 8.82
N ARG A 348 -55.23 -8.55 7.55
CA ARG A 348 -56.16 -8.72 6.40
C ARG A 348 -55.73 -8.00 5.10
N HIS A 349 -55.89 -8.77 4.01
CA HIS A 349 -56.36 -8.45 2.64
C HIS A 349 -55.69 -7.33 1.81
N GLY A 350 -55.47 -7.45 0.51
CA GLY A 350 -55.90 -8.39 -0.53
C GLY A 350 -55.84 -7.67 -1.89
N GLY A 351 -55.69 -8.38 -3.01
CA GLY A 351 -55.81 -7.77 -4.34
C GLY A 351 -55.16 -8.54 -5.48
N LYS A 352 -55.98 -9.26 -6.24
CA LYS A 352 -55.66 -9.97 -7.49
C LYS A 352 -55.55 -9.00 -8.67
N GLY A 353 -54.73 -9.34 -9.66
CA GLY A 353 -54.81 -8.82 -11.04
C GLY A 353 -54.05 -9.75 -12.00
N ARG A 354 -54.73 -10.27 -13.03
CA ARG A 354 -54.29 -11.34 -13.95
C ARG A 354 -54.76 -10.96 -15.37
N SER A 355 -53.88 -10.96 -16.37
CA SER A 355 -54.16 -11.11 -17.83
C SER A 355 -52.81 -11.01 -18.60
N HIS A 356 -52.26 -12.01 -19.29
CA HIS A 356 -52.62 -12.72 -20.56
C HIS A 356 -52.45 -11.92 -21.88
N GLY A 357 -51.76 -12.56 -22.86
CA GLY A 357 -51.67 -12.25 -24.30
C GLY A 357 -50.25 -11.91 -24.77
N LYS A 358 -49.38 -12.76 -25.36
CA LYS A 358 -49.35 -13.66 -26.54
C LYS A 358 -49.23 -13.00 -27.94
N ASP A 359 -48.18 -13.46 -28.65
CA ASP A 359 -48.02 -13.72 -30.10
C ASP A 359 -47.49 -12.67 -31.11
N GLY A 360 -46.58 -13.15 -31.98
CA GLY A 360 -46.25 -12.63 -33.34
C GLY A 360 -44.83 -12.06 -33.50
N ALA A 361 -43.78 -12.77 -33.94
CA ALA A 361 -43.47 -13.36 -35.26
C ALA A 361 -43.30 -12.35 -36.42
N GLY A 362 -42.06 -12.27 -36.97
CA GLY A 362 -41.82 -12.04 -38.41
C GLY A 362 -41.06 -10.76 -38.82
N GLY A 363 -39.93 -10.93 -39.52
CA GLY A 363 -39.53 -10.01 -40.61
C GLY A 363 -38.14 -9.37 -40.58
N CYS A 364 -37.11 -10.09 -41.06
CA CYS A 364 -36.07 -9.52 -41.97
C CYS A 364 -36.56 -9.74 -43.42
N PRO A 365 -36.10 -9.03 -44.50
CA PRO A 365 -34.69 -8.67 -44.77
C PRO A 365 -34.43 -7.39 -45.62
N ALA A 366 -33.12 -7.15 -45.93
CA ALA A 366 -32.47 -6.43 -47.08
C ALA A 366 -31.37 -5.46 -46.55
N ARG A 367 -30.03 -5.64 -46.71
CA ARG A 367 -29.14 -5.69 -47.91
C ARG A 367 -29.57 -4.69 -48.99
N VAL A 368 -28.77 -3.73 -49.47
CA VAL A 368 -27.48 -3.77 -50.20
C VAL A 368 -26.91 -2.32 -50.16
N ASN A 369 -25.62 -1.98 -50.14
CA ASN A 369 -24.61 -2.14 -51.19
C ASN A 369 -23.21 -1.75 -50.69
N ALA A 370 -22.21 -2.35 -51.33
CA ALA A 370 -20.80 -2.31 -50.98
C ALA A 370 -19.95 -1.67 -52.10
N VAL A 371 -18.74 -1.21 -51.74
CA VAL A 371 -17.47 -1.22 -52.54
C VAL A 371 -17.33 -0.11 -53.62
N PRO A 372 -16.11 0.36 -54.02
CA PRO A 372 -14.76 -0.22 -53.85
C PRO A 372 -13.60 0.64 -53.34
N ALA A 373 -12.53 -0.11 -53.04
CA ALA A 373 -11.15 0.27 -52.79
C ALA A 373 -10.34 0.73 -54.03
N LYS A 374 -9.32 1.54 -53.79
CA LYS A 374 -8.02 1.67 -54.52
C LYS A 374 -6.97 2.07 -53.46
N GLY A 375 -5.75 1.57 -53.34
CA GLY A 375 -4.92 0.76 -54.22
C GLY A 375 -3.71 1.57 -54.72
N TYR A 376 -2.60 1.62 -53.96
CA TYR A 376 -1.22 1.94 -54.39
C TYR A 376 -0.29 1.38 -53.28
N GLY A 377 0.83 0.70 -53.47
CA GLY A 377 1.65 0.38 -54.64
C GLY A 377 3.08 0.19 -54.13
N LYS A 378 3.57 -1.06 -54.09
CA LYS A 378 4.98 -1.42 -53.79
C LYS A 378 5.92 -0.88 -54.89
N LYS A 379 7.07 -0.32 -54.50
CA LYS A 379 8.34 -0.42 -55.25
C LYS A 379 9.48 -0.68 -54.27
N GLY A 380 10.23 -1.75 -54.53
CA GLY A 380 11.53 -2.02 -53.93
C GLY A 380 12.67 -1.53 -54.81
N ASN A 381 13.82 -1.36 -54.17
CA ASN A 381 15.22 -1.45 -54.64
C ASN A 381 16.03 -0.96 -53.42
N GLY A 382 16.93 -1.68 -52.75
CA GLY A 382 17.91 -2.63 -53.26
C GLY A 382 19.20 -1.89 -53.58
N HIS A 383 20.13 -1.72 -52.62
CA HIS A 383 21.58 -1.81 -52.85
C HIS A 383 22.38 -1.88 -51.55
N ALA A 384 23.28 -2.85 -51.53
CA ALA A 384 24.32 -3.07 -50.54
C ALA A 384 25.57 -2.23 -50.86
N GLY A 385 26.42 -1.98 -49.85
CA GLY A 385 27.87 -1.97 -50.10
C GLY A 385 28.71 -0.85 -49.46
N LYS A 386 29.48 -1.26 -48.45
CA LYS A 386 30.92 -0.99 -48.21
C LYS A 386 31.43 0.41 -47.82
N LYS A 387 32.07 0.41 -46.64
CA LYS A 387 33.46 0.81 -46.29
C LYS A 387 34.01 2.13 -46.83
N GLY A 388 34.53 2.96 -45.92
CA GLY A 388 35.59 3.92 -46.21
C GLY A 388 35.98 4.76 -45.00
N LYS A 389 37.24 4.62 -44.56
CA LYS A 389 37.93 5.42 -43.54
C LYS A 389 37.88 6.93 -43.84
N LEU A 390 37.89 7.75 -42.81
CA LEU A 390 39.02 8.65 -42.46
C LEU A 390 39.02 8.90 -40.96
#